data_AF-A0A9E0MFC3-F1
#
_entry.id   AF-A0A9E0MFC3-F1
#
_cell.length_a   1.000
_cell.length_b   1.000
_cell.length_c   1.000
_cell.angle_alpha   90.00
_cell.angle_beta   90.00
_cell.angle_gamma   90.00
#
_symmetry.space_group_name_H-M   'P 1'
#
loop_
_entity.id
_entity.type
_entity.pdbx_description
1 polymer ?
#
loop_
_entity_poly.entity_id
_entity_poly.type
_entity_poly.pdbx_seq_one_letter_code
_entity_poly.pdbx_strand_id
1 'polypeptide(L)'
;MKYVSVLALLIAGVIHLLPLQGVLGTGNLARLYGITVSDPNTAILLQHRALLFGILGALMLMAIPVSSLRIVALSLGFVSAASFIVVAVWVGNYNAEINRVVVADVIASLLLGLGLCAEVLLRSSQTA
;
A
#
# COMPACT_ATOMS: atom_id res chain seq x y z
N MET A 1 -5.97 -18.88 -11.89
CA MET A 1 -6.16 -17.77 -10.92
C MET A 1 -4.87 -17.32 -10.21
N LYS A 2 -3.81 -18.14 -10.09
CA LYS A 2 -2.54 -17.77 -9.40
C LYS A 2 -1.89 -16.48 -9.93
N TYR A 3 -2.07 -16.19 -11.22
CA TYR A 3 -1.55 -14.97 -11.84
C TYR A 3 -2.24 -13.69 -11.37
N VAL A 4 -3.50 -13.78 -10.92
CA VAL A 4 -4.26 -12.62 -10.40
C VAL A 4 -3.63 -12.14 -9.09
N SER A 5 -3.37 -13.06 -8.14
CA SER A 5 -2.72 -12.72 -6.88
C SER A 5 -1.28 -12.23 -7.07
N VAL A 6 -0.54 -12.80 -8.04
CA VAL A 6 0.81 -12.33 -8.40
C VAL A 6 0.77 -10.91 -8.97
N LEU A 7 -0.13 -10.64 -9.92
CA LEU A 7 -0.23 -9.33 -10.53
C LEU A 7 -0.69 -8.27 -9.52
N ALA A 8 -1.63 -8.62 -8.64
CA ALA A 8 -2.06 -7.77 -7.54
C ALA A 8 -0.88 -7.41 -6.60
N LEU A 9 -0.12 -8.41 -6.14
CA LEU A 9 1.05 -8.19 -5.28
C LEU A 9 2.14 -7.36 -5.97
N LEU A 10 2.38 -7.59 -7.27
CA LEU A 10 3.36 -6.84 -8.04
C LEU A 10 2.98 -5.36 -8.15
N ILE A 11 1.78 -5.08 -8.64
CA ILE A 11 1.32 -3.70 -8.87
C ILE A 11 1.18 -2.96 -7.53
N ALA A 12 0.50 -3.57 -6.55
CA ALA A 12 0.31 -2.94 -5.26
C ALA A 12 1.64 -2.77 -4.51
N GLY A 13 2.55 -3.74 -4.60
CA GLY A 13 3.89 -3.65 -4.03
C GLY A 13 4.67 -2.45 -4.59
N VAL A 14 4.63 -2.23 -5.90
CA VAL A 14 5.24 -1.05 -6.54
C VAL A 14 4.58 0.25 -6.06
N ILE A 15 3.24 0.30 -5.98
CA ILE A 15 2.52 1.48 -5.46
C ILE A 15 2.96 1.80 -4.02
N HIS A 16 3.08 0.78 -3.16
CA HIS A 16 3.49 0.93 -1.76
C HIS A 16 4.98 1.30 -1.60
N LEU A 17 5.81 1.13 -2.63
CA LEU A 17 7.19 1.62 -2.64
C LEU A 17 7.30 3.11 -3.00
N LEU A 18 6.28 3.72 -3.62
CA LEU A 18 6.32 5.13 -4.02
C LEU A 18 6.55 6.09 -2.84
N PRO A 19 5.92 5.90 -1.65
CA PRO A 19 6.16 6.75 -0.50
C PRO A 19 7.57 6.65 0.08
N LEU A 20 8.34 5.60 -0.22
CA LEU A 20 9.63 5.30 0.43
C LEU A 20 10.65 6.44 0.30
N GLN A 21 10.62 7.19 -0.80
CA GLN A 21 11.48 8.37 -0.98
C GLN A 21 11.25 9.45 0.11
N GLY A 22 10.11 9.44 0.79
CA GLY A 22 9.81 10.30 1.94
C GLY A 22 10.78 10.12 3.11
N VAL A 23 11.43 8.95 3.24
CA VAL A 23 12.47 8.71 4.26
C VAL A 23 13.66 9.66 4.12
N LEU A 24 13.92 10.15 2.91
CA LEU A 24 15.07 11.01 2.61
C LEU A 24 14.90 12.46 3.07
N GLY A 25 13.77 12.83 3.69
CA GLY A 25 13.58 14.14 4.30
C GLY A 25 12.30 14.87 3.93
N THR A 26 12.07 16.01 4.60
CA THR A 26 10.86 16.85 4.44
C THR A 26 10.70 17.41 3.03
N GLY A 27 11.77 17.63 2.28
CA GLY A 27 11.69 18.04 0.87
C GLY A 27 11.02 16.99 -0.03
N ASN A 28 11.29 15.70 0.20
CA ASN A 28 10.64 14.61 -0.53
C ASN A 28 9.19 14.45 -0.10
N LEU A 29 8.89 14.59 1.20
CA LEU A 29 7.52 14.61 1.71
C LEU A 29 6.70 15.75 1.10
N ALA A 30 7.29 16.95 0.98
CA ALA A 30 6.63 18.10 0.36
C ALA A 30 6.30 17.85 -1.11
N ARG A 31 7.21 17.21 -1.85
CA ARG A 31 6.98 16.83 -3.26
C ARG A 31 5.91 15.74 -3.42
N LEU A 32 5.89 14.76 -2.50
CA LEU A 32 4.92 13.65 -2.51
C LEU A 32 3.50 14.11 -2.18
N TYR A 33 3.37 14.94 -1.14
CA TYR A 33 2.10 15.20 -0.48
C TYR A 33 1.63 16.66 -0.61
N GLY A 34 2.42 17.56 -1.22
CA GLY A 34 2.04 18.96 -1.38
C GLY A 34 1.92 19.72 -0.06
N ILE A 35 2.65 19.30 0.99
CA ILE A 35 2.60 19.90 2.33
C ILE A 35 3.99 20.36 2.78
N THR A 36 4.06 21.52 3.42
CA THR A 36 5.27 21.96 4.12
C THR A 36 5.32 21.31 5.49
N VAL A 37 6.39 20.54 5.76
CA VAL A 37 6.61 19.88 7.06
C VAL A 37 7.68 20.63 7.82
N SER A 38 7.28 21.56 8.70
CA SER A 38 8.17 22.41 9.50
C SER A 38 8.41 21.89 10.91
N ASP A 39 7.43 21.20 11.51
CA ASP A 39 7.55 20.62 12.84
C ASP A 39 8.39 19.31 12.81
N PRO A 40 9.48 19.22 13.59
CA PRO A 40 10.34 18.02 13.62
C PRO A 40 9.60 16.74 14.02
N ASN A 41 8.61 16.82 14.92
CA ASN A 41 7.87 15.63 15.35
C ASN A 41 7.04 15.06 14.20
N THR A 42 6.34 15.92 13.47
CA THR A 42 5.59 15.56 12.27
C THR A 42 6.51 15.00 11.18
N ALA A 43 7.71 15.57 11.00
CA ALA A 43 8.70 15.05 10.07
C ALA A 43 9.09 13.60 10.39
N ILE A 44 9.38 13.29 11.65
CA ILE A 44 9.72 11.94 12.10
C ILE A 44 8.56 10.97 11.81
N LEU A 45 7.33 11.35 12.16
CA LEU A 45 6.15 10.49 11.95
C LEU A 45 5.91 10.19 10.47
N LEU A 46 6.04 11.19 9.59
CA LEU A 46 5.83 11.03 8.15
C LEU A 46 6.97 10.24 7.47
N GLN A 47 8.22 10.45 7.88
CA GLN A 47 9.36 9.66 7.39
C GLN A 47 9.26 8.20 7.83
N HIS A 48 8.90 7.97 9.09
CA HIS A 48 8.67 6.61 9.59
C HIS A 48 7.50 5.94 8.86
N ARG A 49 6.41 6.67 8.60
CA ARG A 49 5.30 6.18 7.78
C ARG A 49 5.75 5.79 6.37
N ALA A 50 6.60 6.60 5.72
CA ALA A 50 7.19 6.28 4.43
C ALA A 50 8.00 4.97 4.47
N LEU A 51 8.80 4.75 5.53
CA LEU A 51 9.53 3.50 5.74
C LEU A 51 8.60 2.30 5.89
N LEU A 52 7.52 2.43 6.68
CA LEU A 52 6.55 1.35 6.89
C LEU A 52 5.86 0.93 5.57
N PHE A 53 5.53 1.90 4.71
CA PHE A 53 5.03 1.62 3.36
C PHE A 53 6.07 0.86 2.52
N GLY A 54 7.34 1.26 2.60
CA GLY A 54 8.43 0.55 1.91
C GLY A 54 8.60 -0.89 2.38
N ILE A 55 8.55 -1.13 3.69
CA ILE A 55 8.61 -2.48 4.28
C ILE A 55 7.43 -3.34 3.79
N LEU A 56 6.22 -2.77 3.79
CA LEU A 56 5.02 -3.47 3.33
C LEU A 56 5.08 -3.76 1.82
N GLY A 57 5.52 -2.81 1.01
CA GLY A 57 5.74 -3.00 -0.43
C GLY A 57 6.77 -4.09 -0.71
N ALA A 58 7.89 -4.10 0.03
CA ALA A 58 8.89 -5.16 -0.07
C ALA A 58 8.31 -6.53 0.32
N LEU A 59 7.53 -6.62 1.40
CA LEU A 59 6.82 -7.85 1.79
C LEU A 59 5.92 -8.36 0.67
N MET A 60 5.15 -7.48 0.02
CA MET A 60 4.29 -7.86 -1.10
C MET A 60 5.08 -8.48 -2.25
N LEU A 61 6.19 -7.85 -2.65
CA LEU A 61 7.04 -8.36 -3.73
C LEU A 61 7.72 -9.68 -3.34
N MET A 62 8.21 -9.81 -2.11
CA MET A 62 8.81 -11.06 -1.60
C MET A 62 7.79 -12.21 -1.48
N ALA A 63 6.50 -11.90 -1.28
CA ALA A 63 5.44 -12.90 -1.21
C ALA A 63 5.07 -13.48 -2.60
N ILE A 64 5.52 -12.88 -3.71
CA ILE A 64 5.22 -13.37 -5.07
C ILE A 64 5.68 -14.82 -5.24
N PRO A 65 6.95 -15.20 -5.01
CA PRO A 65 7.38 -16.60 -5.13
C PRO A 65 6.90 -17.49 -3.98
N VAL A 66 6.63 -16.92 -2.80
CA VAL A 66 6.32 -17.68 -1.58
C VAL A 66 4.82 -17.79 -1.39
N SER A 67 4.23 -18.89 -1.87
CA SER A 67 2.77 -19.09 -1.81
C SER A 67 2.23 -18.90 -0.39
N SER A 68 2.82 -19.52 0.63
CA SER A 68 2.36 -19.42 2.02
C SER A 68 2.20 -17.98 2.54
N LEU A 69 3.00 -17.02 2.06
CA LEU A 69 2.95 -15.60 2.48
C LEU A 69 1.92 -14.76 1.72
N ARG A 70 1.42 -15.21 0.57
CA ARG A 70 0.56 -14.39 -0.30
C ARG A 70 -0.70 -13.88 0.39
N ILE A 71 -1.42 -14.76 1.09
CA ILE A 71 -2.64 -14.37 1.81
C ILE A 71 -2.32 -13.29 2.86
N VAL A 72 -1.21 -13.45 3.60
CA VAL A 72 -0.79 -12.48 4.61
C VAL A 72 -0.47 -11.13 3.95
N ALA A 73 0.35 -11.13 2.90
CA ALA A 73 0.75 -9.91 2.19
C ALA A 73 -0.45 -9.19 1.53
N LEU A 74 -1.35 -9.95 0.88
CA LEU A 74 -2.56 -9.42 0.27
C LEU A 74 -3.48 -8.76 1.32
N SER A 75 -3.70 -9.44 2.44
CA SER A 75 -4.55 -8.93 3.52
C SER A 75 -3.96 -7.69 4.20
N LEU A 76 -2.68 -7.72 4.58
CA LEU A 76 -2.03 -6.56 5.21
C LEU A 76 -2.02 -5.35 4.27
N GLY A 77 -1.72 -5.58 3.00
CA GLY A 77 -1.81 -4.55 1.97
C GLY A 77 -3.20 -3.95 1.83
N PHE A 78 -4.20 -4.81 1.74
CA PHE A 78 -5.58 -4.39 1.55
C PHE A 78 -6.04 -3.52 2.74
N VAL A 79 -5.79 -3.98 3.97
CA VAL A 79 -6.13 -3.25 5.19
C VAL A 79 -5.39 -1.92 5.24
N SER A 80 -4.09 -1.90 4.92
CA SER A 80 -3.29 -0.67 4.87
C SER A 80 -3.90 0.36 3.91
N ALA A 81 -4.09 0.03 2.63
CA ALA A 81 -4.61 0.95 1.63
C ALA A 81 -6.07 1.34 1.91
N ALA A 82 -6.92 0.38 2.29
CA ALA A 82 -8.33 0.66 2.61
C ALA A 82 -8.47 1.61 3.81
N SER A 83 -7.64 1.43 4.85
CA SER A 83 -7.66 2.31 6.02
C SER A 83 -7.32 3.76 5.66
N PHE A 84 -6.36 3.98 4.76
CA PHE A 84 -6.00 5.34 4.32
C PHE A 84 -7.15 6.01 3.56
N ILE A 85 -7.83 5.27 2.67
CA ILE A 85 -9.01 5.77 1.95
C ILE A 85 -10.11 6.18 2.94
N VAL A 86 -10.42 5.32 3.92
CA VAL A 86 -11.44 5.60 4.95
C VAL A 86 -11.10 6.86 5.74
N VAL A 87 -9.84 6.99 6.20
CA VAL A 87 -9.39 8.18 6.93
C VAL A 87 -9.46 9.44 6.06
N ALA A 88 -9.02 9.37 4.80
CA ALA A 88 -9.04 10.51 3.88
C ALA A 88 -10.47 11.02 3.63
N VAL A 89 -11.43 10.10 3.41
CA VAL A 89 -12.84 10.44 3.23
C VAL A 89 -13.45 11.02 4.51
N TRP A 90 -13.14 10.43 5.66
CA TRP A 90 -13.70 10.89 6.94
C TRP A 90 -13.18 12.29 7.32
N VAL A 91 -11.89 12.55 7.15
CA VAL A 91 -11.29 13.87 7.44
C VAL A 91 -11.70 14.90 6.39
N GLY A 92 -11.71 14.53 5.10
CA GLY A 92 -12.07 15.41 4.00
C GLY A 92 -11.07 16.55 3.73
N ASN A 93 -11.41 17.40 2.76
CA ASN A 93 -10.70 18.65 2.41
C ASN A 93 -9.18 18.53 2.21
N TYR A 94 -8.71 17.41 1.65
CA TYR A 94 -7.30 17.18 1.32
C TYR A 94 -6.93 17.75 -0.07
N ASN A 95 -5.64 18.02 -0.29
CA ASN A 95 -5.14 18.63 -1.53
C ASN A 95 -5.10 17.64 -2.73
N ALA A 96 -4.76 18.14 -3.92
CA ALA A 96 -4.72 17.34 -5.15
C ALA A 96 -3.64 16.23 -5.11
N GLU A 97 -2.58 16.44 -4.36
CA GLU A 97 -1.43 15.55 -4.18
C GLU A 97 -1.83 14.34 -3.34
N ILE A 98 -2.47 14.57 -2.19
CA ILE A 98 -3.09 13.52 -1.38
C ILE A 98 -4.20 12.82 -2.17
N ASN A 99 -4.97 13.52 -3.00
CA ASN A 99 -5.96 12.88 -3.87
C ASN A 99 -5.34 11.85 -4.82
N ARG A 100 -4.14 12.11 -5.37
CA ARG A 100 -3.43 11.12 -6.22
C ARG A 100 -3.05 9.88 -5.41
N VAL A 101 -2.64 10.04 -4.15
CA VAL A 101 -2.34 8.93 -3.26
C VAL A 101 -3.61 8.13 -2.96
N VAL A 102 -4.74 8.79 -2.68
CA VAL A 102 -6.04 8.13 -2.48
C VAL A 102 -6.44 7.32 -3.71
N VAL A 103 -6.29 7.88 -4.92
CA VAL A 103 -6.59 7.15 -6.16
C VAL A 103 -5.68 5.93 -6.33
N ALA A 104 -4.38 6.07 -6.04
CA ALA A 104 -3.44 4.94 -6.08
C ALA A 104 -3.84 3.84 -5.07
N ASP A 105 -4.25 4.22 -3.87
CA ASP A 105 -4.72 3.30 -2.84
C ASP A 105 -6.04 2.64 -3.21
N VAL A 106 -6.98 3.34 -3.86
CA VAL A 106 -8.22 2.72 -4.38
C VAL A 106 -7.88 1.62 -5.38
N ILE A 107 -6.97 1.89 -6.33
CA ILE A 107 -6.52 0.90 -7.31
C ILE A 107 -5.84 -0.28 -6.59
N ALA A 108 -4.94 0.00 -5.65
CA ALA A 108 -4.25 -1.03 -4.89
C ALA A 108 -5.22 -1.89 -4.08
N SER A 109 -6.18 -1.29 -3.35
CA SER A 109 -7.19 -1.98 -2.57
C SER A 109 -8.06 -2.89 -3.43
N LEU A 110 -8.50 -2.42 -4.61
CA LEU A 110 -9.28 -3.26 -5.53
C LEU A 110 -8.47 -4.46 -6.02
N LEU A 111 -7.23 -4.24 -6.46
CA LEU A 111 -6.34 -5.30 -6.93
C LEU A 111 -6.04 -6.32 -5.82
N LEU A 112 -5.71 -5.84 -4.63
CA LEU A 112 -5.39 -6.68 -3.48
C LEU A 112 -6.60 -7.49 -3.02
N GLY A 113 -7.80 -6.89 -3.01
CA GLY A 113 -9.05 -7.59 -2.70
C GLY A 113 -9.36 -8.71 -3.70
N LEU A 114 -9.28 -8.41 -5.01
CA LEU A 114 -9.44 -9.42 -6.07
C LEU A 114 -8.38 -10.53 -5.99
N GLY A 115 -7.12 -10.14 -5.75
CA GLY A 115 -6.01 -11.07 -5.56
C GLY A 115 -6.21 -11.98 -4.35
N LEU A 116 -6.71 -11.44 -3.24
CA LEU A 116 -7.01 -12.19 -2.02
C LEU A 116 -8.14 -13.21 -2.25
N CYS A 117 -9.26 -12.78 -2.85
CA CYS A 117 -10.35 -13.68 -3.19
C CYS A 117 -9.88 -14.82 -4.10
N ALA A 118 -9.11 -14.50 -5.15
CA ALA A 118 -8.56 -15.49 -6.07
C ALA A 118 -7.61 -16.49 -5.37
N GLU A 119 -6.75 -16.01 -4.48
CA GLU A 119 -5.80 -16.85 -3.75
C GLU A 119 -6.49 -17.78 -2.74
N VAL A 120 -7.54 -17.31 -2.06
CA VAL A 120 -8.35 -18.13 -1.13
C VAL A 120 -9.09 -19.23 -1.89
N LEU A 121 -9.76 -18.88 -3.00
CA LEU A 121 -10.50 -19.84 -3.82
C LEU A 121 -9.61 -20.94 -4.41
N LEU A 122 -8.40 -20.57 -4.85
CA LEU A 122 -7.41 -21.54 -5.32
C LEU A 122 -7.03 -22.55 -4.24
N ARG A 123 -6.81 -22.10 -3.01
CA ARG A 123 -6.42 -23.00 -1.92
C ARG A 123 -7.54 -23.92 -1.51
N SER A 124 -8.78 -23.42 -1.44
CA SER A 124 -9.94 -24.26 -1.14
C SER A 124 -10.13 -25.38 -2.17
N SER A 125 -9.81 -25.13 -3.45
CA SER A 125 -9.88 -26.15 -4.50
C SER A 125 -8.77 -27.21 -4.45
N GLN A 126 -7.69 -26.97 -3.70
CA GLN A 126 -6.58 -27.93 -3.55
C GLN A 126 -6.72 -28.81 -2.31
N THR A 127 -7.55 -28.39 -1.35
CA THR A 127 -7.82 -29.11 -0.10
C THR A 127 -9.06 -30.00 -0.17
N ALA A 128 -9.84 -29.92 -1.24
CA ALA A 128 -11.02 -30.73 -1.52
C ALA A 128 -10.65 -31.89 -2.46
#